data_AF-A0A7R9WPW9-F1
#
_entry.id   AF-A0A7R9WPW9-F1
#
_cell.length_a   1.000
_cell.length_b   1.000
_cell.length_c   1.000
_cell.angle_alpha   90.00
_cell.angle_beta   90.00
_cell.angle_gamma   90.00
#
_symmetry.space_group_name_H-M   'P 1'
#
loop_
_entity.id
_entity.type
_entity.pdbx_description
1 polymer ?
#
loop_
_entity_poly.entity_id
_entity_poly.type
_entity_poly.pdbx_seq_one_letter_code
_entity_poly.pdbx_strand_id
1 'polypeptide(L)'
;MAAANPLYSRYNRKKSLSENINLPNSLLSRFDLMFLILDVADMDKDIALARHVTSVHRSEATRVKKLQNGGGDDDDNGGGGNDGNNNDDDDDNAMRVDDDEENGESANGTRTTATVPPKVLREYIARARKHEPFVPLDVAPYIVEAYVTLRMEDRPSSRKGKRAGDQTVMTARQLLSILRLSQALARLRFSDFIAKEDVDEAIRLTHMSKATLLEEERKRSRRYGRNNGDGDGEQGDDDDMNATILGHLRDYAQSLGVQSLDLMLCTSMVVRKGFTSAQLEECLQKYERVNVLQVNEARTEMFFVN
;
A
#
# COMPACT_ATOMS: atom_id res chain seq x y z
N MET A 1 -0.99 7.86 -18.54
CA MET A 1 -1.68 7.88 -17.22
C MET A 1 -2.81 8.88 -17.30
N ALA A 2 -3.91 8.65 -16.61
CA ALA A 2 -5.01 9.61 -16.50
C ALA A 2 -5.24 9.89 -15.01
N ALA A 3 -5.52 11.14 -14.67
CA ALA A 3 -5.96 11.55 -13.35
C ALA A 3 -7.31 12.25 -13.51
N ALA A 4 -8.24 11.97 -12.60
CA ALA A 4 -9.58 12.55 -12.65
C ALA A 4 -9.98 12.99 -11.24
N ASN A 5 -10.55 14.18 -11.16
CA ASN A 5 -11.12 14.68 -9.92
C ASN A 5 -12.59 14.28 -9.82
N PRO A 6 -13.13 14.12 -8.60
CA PRO A 6 -14.57 13.99 -8.42
C PRO A 6 -15.32 15.21 -8.97
N LEU A 7 -16.51 14.98 -9.54
CA LEU A 7 -17.41 15.99 -10.12
C LEU A 7 -17.62 17.23 -9.23
N TYR A 8 -17.79 17.02 -7.92
CA TYR A 8 -18.08 18.07 -6.95
C TYR A 8 -16.88 18.38 -6.05
N SER A 9 -15.66 18.22 -6.58
CA SER A 9 -14.36 18.40 -5.89
C SER A 9 -14.07 17.40 -4.77
N ARG A 10 -15.08 16.98 -4.00
CA ARG A 10 -14.98 15.92 -3.00
C ARG A 10 -15.69 14.66 -3.45
N TYR A 11 -15.08 13.52 -3.14
CA TYR A 11 -15.68 12.22 -3.41
C TYR A 11 -16.90 12.01 -2.52
N ASN A 12 -18.06 11.80 -3.14
CA ASN A 12 -19.29 11.51 -2.43
C ASN A 12 -19.45 10.00 -2.23
N ARG A 13 -19.21 9.55 -1.00
CA ARG A 13 -19.31 8.13 -0.59
C ARG A 13 -20.70 7.52 -0.74
N LYS A 14 -21.75 8.34 -0.93
CA LYS A 14 -23.12 7.88 -1.16
C LYS A 14 -23.41 7.57 -2.63
N LYS A 15 -22.56 8.01 -3.56
CA LYS A 15 -22.68 7.78 -5.00
C LYS A 15 -21.71 6.68 -5.44
N SER A 16 -21.99 6.05 -6.57
CA SER A 16 -21.09 5.05 -7.14
C SER A 16 -19.88 5.70 -7.81
N LEU A 17 -18.90 4.91 -8.27
CA LEU A 17 -17.67 5.44 -8.85
C LEU A 17 -17.95 6.20 -10.15
N SER A 18 -18.76 5.62 -11.04
CA SER A 18 -19.10 6.28 -12.32
C SER A 18 -19.87 7.58 -12.11
N GLU A 19 -20.78 7.60 -11.13
CA GLU A 19 -21.54 8.79 -10.71
C GLU A 19 -20.66 9.87 -10.08
N ASN A 20 -19.53 9.50 -9.44
CA ASN A 20 -18.60 10.44 -8.85
C ASN A 20 -17.69 11.11 -9.88
N ILE A 21 -17.35 10.43 -10.97
CA ILE A 21 -16.34 10.89 -11.94
C ILE A 21 -16.98 11.31 -13.28
N ASN A 22 -18.28 11.04 -13.48
CA ASN A 22 -19.00 11.29 -14.75
C ASN A 22 -18.40 10.55 -15.96
N LEU A 23 -17.86 9.35 -15.75
CA LEU A 23 -17.28 8.55 -16.82
C LEU A 23 -18.16 7.34 -17.11
N PRO A 24 -18.47 7.06 -18.39
CA PRO A 24 -19.26 5.90 -18.74
C PRO A 24 -18.49 4.61 -18.45
N ASN A 25 -19.19 3.56 -18.02
CA ASN A 25 -18.59 2.26 -17.70
C ASN A 25 -17.83 1.64 -18.89
N SER A 26 -18.21 1.98 -20.11
CA SER A 26 -17.49 1.59 -21.34
C SER A 26 -16.08 2.18 -21.40
N LEU A 27 -15.84 3.37 -20.84
CA LEU A 27 -14.51 3.97 -20.73
C LEU A 27 -13.75 3.44 -19.53
N LEU A 28 -14.43 3.25 -18.39
CA LEU A 28 -13.83 2.67 -17.18
C LEU A 28 -13.25 1.27 -17.46
N SER A 29 -13.96 0.47 -18.25
CA SER A 29 -13.47 -0.86 -18.67
C SER A 29 -12.20 -0.86 -19.53
N ARG A 30 -11.74 0.31 -20.02
CA ARG A 30 -10.52 0.43 -20.85
C ARG A 30 -9.26 0.58 -20.02
N PHE A 31 -9.38 0.91 -18.74
CA PHE A 31 -8.24 1.02 -17.85
C PHE A 31 -7.88 -0.35 -17.29
N ASP A 32 -6.59 -0.68 -17.33
CA ASP A 32 -6.06 -1.93 -16.77
C ASP A 32 -6.06 -1.91 -15.24
N LEU A 33 -5.69 -0.77 -14.64
CA LEU A 33 -5.72 -0.53 -13.18
C LEU A 33 -6.41 0.81 -12.89
N MET A 34 -7.19 0.83 -11.81
CA MET A 34 -7.87 2.02 -11.30
C MET A 34 -7.64 2.15 -9.79
N PHE A 35 -7.12 3.29 -9.35
CA PHE A 35 -6.88 3.54 -7.94
C PHE A 35 -7.78 4.69 -7.47
N LEU A 36 -8.56 4.44 -6.42
CA LEU A 36 -9.29 5.49 -5.72
C LEU A 36 -8.47 5.92 -4.51
N ILE A 37 -7.94 7.13 -4.56
CA ILE A 37 -7.22 7.73 -3.44
C ILE A 37 -8.17 8.73 -2.79
N LEU A 38 -8.54 8.47 -1.54
CA LEU A 38 -9.37 9.35 -0.75
C LEU A 38 -8.53 10.07 0.29
N ASP A 39 -8.78 11.36 0.41
CA ASP A 39 -8.29 12.17 1.51
C ASP A 39 -9.13 11.89 2.76
N VAL A 40 -8.57 11.11 3.69
CA VAL A 40 -9.21 10.73 4.95
C VAL A 40 -8.36 11.28 6.08
N ALA A 41 -8.92 12.21 6.85
CA ALA A 41 -8.25 12.78 8.01
C ALA A 41 -7.88 11.69 9.02
N ASP A 42 -6.60 11.64 9.36
CA ASP A 42 -5.99 10.61 10.20
C ASP A 42 -4.79 11.24 10.90
N MET A 43 -4.90 11.41 12.22
CA MET A 43 -3.95 12.21 13.00
C MET A 43 -2.50 11.73 12.81
N ASP A 44 -2.26 10.42 12.84
CA ASP A 44 -0.91 9.87 12.76
C ASP A 44 -0.32 10.04 11.35
N LYS A 45 -1.13 9.80 10.31
CA LYS A 45 -0.71 10.02 8.92
C LYS A 45 -0.47 11.50 8.63
N ASP A 46 -1.33 12.37 9.15
CA ASP A 46 -1.26 13.82 8.94
C ASP A 46 -0.01 14.39 9.63
N ILE A 47 0.31 13.95 10.86
CA ILE A 47 1.55 14.31 11.56
C ILE A 47 2.78 13.83 10.78
N ALA A 48 2.79 12.58 10.32
CA ALA A 48 3.90 12.02 9.56
C ALA A 48 4.14 12.79 8.24
N LEU A 49 3.06 13.11 7.53
CA LEU A 49 3.10 13.92 6.31
C LEU A 49 3.60 15.34 6.58
N ALA A 50 3.07 16.01 7.60
CA ALA A 50 3.46 17.37 7.96
C ALA A 50 4.94 17.47 8.34
N ARG A 51 5.44 16.51 9.15
CA ARG A 51 6.87 16.40 9.49
C ARG A 51 7.74 16.23 8.25
N HIS A 52 7.33 15.35 7.33
CA HIS A 52 8.06 15.11 6.09
C HIS A 52 8.11 16.36 5.20
N VAL A 53 6.97 17.00 4.94
CA VAL A 53 6.88 18.21 4.10
C VAL A 53 7.69 19.35 4.69
N THR A 54 7.63 19.56 6.01
CA THR A 54 8.40 20.61 6.69
C THR A 54 9.91 20.35 6.61
N SER A 55 10.32 19.09 6.77
CA SER A 55 11.73 18.68 6.61
C SER A 55 12.26 18.96 5.21
N VAL A 56 11.47 18.62 4.16
CA VAL A 56 11.84 18.91 2.76
C VAL A 56 12.05 20.40 2.56
N HIS A 57 11.14 21.26 3.02
CA HIS A 57 11.27 22.71 2.86
C HIS A 57 12.45 23.30 3.66
N ARG A 58 12.74 22.79 4.86
CA ARG A 58 13.92 23.19 5.64
C ARG A 58 15.21 22.82 4.90
N SER A 59 15.27 21.63 4.33
CA SER A 59 16.46 21.16 3.59
C SER A 59 16.70 21.94 2.29
N GLU A 60 15.64 22.30 1.55
CA GLU A 60 15.73 23.14 0.36
C GLU A 60 16.19 24.57 0.69
N ALA A 61 15.71 25.17 1.78
CA ALA A 61 16.19 26.47 2.24
C ALA A 61 17.69 26.45 2.60
N THR A 62 18.17 25.39 3.25
CA THR A 62 19.59 25.20 3.57
C THR A 62 20.45 25.01 2.31
N ARG A 63 19.95 24.29 1.29
CA ARG A 63 20.62 24.13 0.00
C ARG A 63 20.76 25.46 -0.75
N VAL A 64 19.71 26.27 -0.77
CA VAL A 64 19.73 27.60 -1.42
C VAL A 64 20.74 28.53 -0.74
N LYS A 65 20.79 28.55 0.61
CA LYS A 65 21.79 29.34 1.35
C LYS A 65 23.22 28.90 1.08
N LYS A 66 23.47 27.60 0.94
CA LYS A 66 24.81 27.06 0.62
C LYS A 66 25.27 27.38 -0.81
N LEU A 67 24.32 27.52 -1.74
CA LEU A 67 24.60 27.93 -3.13
C LEU A 67 24.77 29.45 -3.28
N GLN A 68 24.16 30.26 -2.40
CA GLN A 68 24.36 31.71 -2.37
C GLN A 68 25.61 32.14 -1.59
N ASN A 69 26.01 31.39 -0.55
CA ASN A 69 27.22 31.67 0.24
C ASN A 69 28.44 30.81 -0.19
N GLY A 70 28.40 30.17 -1.37
CA GLY A 70 29.42 29.24 -1.86
C GLY A 70 30.26 29.78 -3.02
N GLY A 71 30.64 31.06 -2.97
CA GLY A 71 31.62 31.68 -3.85
C GLY A 71 32.65 32.42 -3.00
N GLY A 72 33.57 31.67 -2.41
CA GLY A 72 34.70 32.19 -1.65
C GLY A 72 35.80 31.15 -1.67
N ASP A 73 36.67 31.26 -2.68
CA ASP A 73 37.92 30.53 -2.74
C ASP A 73 38.75 30.85 -1.48
N ASP A 74 39.19 29.82 -0.79
CA ASP A 74 40.27 29.91 0.19
C ASP A 74 41.57 30.19 -0.59
N ASP A 75 41.85 31.46 -0.87
CA ASP A 75 43.17 31.91 -1.29
C ASP A 75 43.50 33.31 -0.71
N ASP A 76 44.66 33.33 -0.07
CA ASP A 76 45.57 34.45 0.13
C ASP A 76 45.53 35.30 1.41
N ASN A 77 46.77 35.51 1.85
CA ASN A 77 47.31 36.11 3.04
C ASN A 77 47.53 37.63 2.82
N GLY A 78 47.17 38.47 3.78
CA GLY A 78 47.56 39.89 3.74
C GLY A 78 46.85 40.74 4.79
N GLY A 79 47.60 41.21 5.78
CA GLY A 79 47.08 41.94 6.94
C GLY A 79 46.69 43.40 6.73
N GLY A 80 46.27 44.03 7.83
CA GLY A 80 46.27 45.48 8.01
C GLY A 80 44.94 46.11 8.45
N GLY A 81 44.87 46.50 9.72
CA GLY A 81 44.40 47.85 10.11
C GLY A 81 42.90 48.16 10.19
N ASN A 82 42.38 48.03 11.41
CA ASN A 82 41.70 49.04 12.25
C ASN A 82 40.32 49.67 11.89
N ASP A 83 39.59 49.87 13.00
CA ASP A 83 38.54 50.84 13.34
C ASP A 83 37.14 50.72 12.72
N GLY A 84 36.15 50.57 13.62
CA GLY A 84 34.75 50.84 13.31
C GLY A 84 33.75 50.25 14.28
N ASN A 85 33.81 50.67 15.54
CA ASN A 85 32.76 50.48 16.54
C ASN A 85 31.39 50.93 15.99
N ASN A 86 30.37 50.08 16.08
CA ASN A 86 29.00 50.48 16.41
C ASN A 86 28.25 49.25 16.95
N ASN A 87 27.88 49.37 18.23
CA ASN A 87 26.87 48.56 18.88
C ASN A 87 25.54 48.81 18.18
N ASP A 88 24.90 47.75 17.70
CA ASP A 88 23.44 47.68 17.63
C ASP A 88 23.07 46.33 18.25
N ASP A 89 22.61 46.42 19.49
CA ASP A 89 22.00 45.36 20.28
C ASP A 89 20.64 45.01 19.67
N ASP A 90 20.57 43.93 18.88
CA ASP A 90 19.32 43.24 18.57
C ASP A 90 19.38 41.82 19.14
N ASP A 91 18.70 41.72 20.29
CA ASP A 91 18.46 40.56 21.13
C ASP A 91 17.58 39.52 20.41
N ASP A 92 18.19 38.76 19.50
CA ASP A 92 17.63 37.50 19.01
C ASP A 92 18.14 36.36 19.90
N ASN A 93 17.52 36.24 21.08
CA ASN A 93 17.55 35.03 21.92
C ASN A 93 16.88 33.86 21.18
N ALA A 94 17.53 33.39 20.12
CA ALA A 94 17.26 32.09 19.53
C ALA A 94 17.65 31.05 20.57
N MET A 95 16.63 30.51 21.22
CA MET A 95 16.66 29.33 22.07
C MET A 95 17.53 28.26 21.39
N ARG A 96 18.79 28.18 21.83
CA ARG A 96 19.68 27.07 21.57
C ARG A 96 19.04 25.89 22.29
N VAL A 97 18.24 25.12 21.56
CA VAL A 97 17.96 23.76 21.98
C VAL A 97 19.30 23.08 21.86
N ASP A 98 19.95 22.92 23.00
CA ASP A 98 21.13 22.10 23.14
C ASP A 98 20.84 20.77 22.44
N ASP A 99 21.61 20.46 21.40
CA ASP A 99 21.64 19.14 20.80
C ASP A 99 22.27 18.22 21.85
N ASP A 100 21.44 17.74 22.79
CA ASP A 100 21.78 16.66 23.68
C ASP A 100 22.09 15.43 22.82
N GLU A 101 23.39 15.19 22.63
CA GLU A 101 23.94 13.90 22.20
C GLU A 101 23.57 12.84 23.25
N GLU A 102 22.33 12.36 23.22
CA GLU A 102 21.92 11.19 23.98
C GLU A 102 21.98 9.94 23.09
N ASN A 103 23.08 9.21 23.24
CA ASN A 103 23.19 7.81 22.86
C ASN A 103 22.11 7.00 23.60
N GLY A 104 21.09 6.55 22.87
CA GLY A 104 20.06 5.65 23.37
C GLY A 104 19.59 4.70 22.28
N GLU A 105 20.01 3.45 22.38
CA GLU A 105 19.54 2.33 21.56
C GLU A 105 18.03 2.10 21.75
N SER A 106 17.24 2.20 20.68
CA SER A 106 16.07 1.32 20.50
C SER A 106 15.50 1.35 19.09
N ALA A 107 15.68 0.21 18.44
CA ALA A 107 14.78 -0.45 17.49
C ALA A 107 13.49 0.28 17.07
N ASN A 108 13.51 0.90 15.88
CA ASN A 108 12.53 0.55 14.84
C ASN A 108 13.08 0.91 13.45
N GLY A 109 13.04 -0.04 12.52
CA GLY A 109 13.74 0.01 11.23
C GLY A 109 13.23 1.11 10.30
N THR A 110 13.82 2.30 10.40
CA THR A 110 13.70 3.33 9.37
C THR A 110 14.59 2.86 8.21
N ARG A 111 14.01 2.20 7.21
CA ARG A 111 14.75 1.87 5.98
C ARG A 111 15.20 3.19 5.35
N THR A 112 16.46 3.57 5.55
CA THR A 112 17.15 4.60 4.78
C THR A 112 17.30 4.08 3.36
N THR A 113 16.24 4.19 2.56
CA THR A 113 16.31 3.87 1.14
C THR A 113 17.11 4.97 0.46
N ALA A 114 18.34 4.65 0.06
CA ALA A 114 19.14 5.54 -0.76
C ALA A 114 18.34 5.88 -2.03
N THR A 115 18.03 7.16 -2.23
CA THR A 115 17.26 7.61 -3.39
C THR A 115 18.09 7.42 -4.66
N VAL A 116 17.57 6.69 -5.65
CA VAL A 116 18.26 6.47 -6.93
C VAL A 116 18.18 7.74 -7.80
N PRO A 117 19.31 8.25 -8.34
CA PRO A 117 19.29 9.42 -9.21
C PRO A 117 18.41 9.22 -10.46
N PRO A 118 17.66 10.24 -10.92
CA PRO A 118 16.76 10.11 -12.07
C PRO A 118 17.44 9.72 -13.39
N LYS A 119 18.74 10.00 -13.54
CA LYS A 119 19.52 9.59 -14.72
C LYS A 119 19.71 8.07 -14.75
N VAL A 120 20.14 7.50 -13.63
CA VAL A 120 20.34 6.05 -13.47
C VAL A 120 19.02 5.30 -13.63
N LEU A 121 17.94 5.82 -13.05
CA LEU A 121 16.61 5.22 -13.19
C LEU A 121 16.13 5.19 -14.65
N ARG A 122 16.37 6.26 -15.41
CA ARG A 122 16.05 6.32 -16.85
C ARG A 122 16.80 5.29 -17.66
N GLU A 123 18.10 5.13 -17.39
CA GLU A 123 18.93 4.12 -18.06
C GLU A 123 18.48 2.70 -17.71
N TYR A 124 18.15 2.44 -16.44
CA TYR A 124 17.58 1.16 -15.99
C TYR A 124 16.29 0.82 -16.74
N ILE A 125 15.34 1.76 -16.80
CA ILE A 125 14.07 1.57 -17.52
C ILE A 125 14.32 1.35 -19.02
N ALA A 126 15.25 2.09 -19.61
CA ALA A 126 15.61 1.92 -21.03
C ALA A 126 16.17 0.53 -21.30
N ARG A 127 16.98 -0.03 -20.39
CA ARG A 127 17.46 -1.41 -20.48
C ARG A 127 16.33 -2.42 -20.31
N ALA A 128 15.44 -2.22 -19.34
CA ALA A 128 14.34 -3.15 -19.04
C ALA A 128 13.36 -3.27 -20.21
N ARG A 129 13.11 -2.16 -20.91
CA ARG A 129 12.24 -2.14 -22.10
C ARG A 129 12.75 -2.94 -23.29
N LYS A 130 14.04 -3.30 -23.34
CA LYS A 130 14.61 -4.12 -24.43
C LYS A 130 14.28 -5.61 -24.29
N HIS A 131 13.87 -6.07 -23.12
CA HIS A 131 13.48 -7.47 -22.93
C HIS A 131 12.05 -7.70 -23.40
N GLU A 132 11.84 -8.81 -24.11
CA GLU A 132 10.53 -9.26 -24.60
C GLU A 132 10.23 -10.64 -24.01
N PRO A 133 9.80 -10.71 -22.74
CA PRO A 133 9.56 -11.97 -22.09
C PRO A 133 8.36 -12.72 -22.68
N PHE A 134 8.51 -14.03 -22.86
CA PHE A 134 7.43 -14.90 -23.30
C PHE A 134 6.74 -15.60 -22.11
N VAL A 135 5.54 -16.13 -22.35
CA VAL A 135 4.78 -16.91 -21.37
C VAL A 135 5.19 -18.39 -21.49
N PRO A 136 5.81 -18.99 -20.45
CA PRO A 136 6.13 -20.40 -20.44
C PRO A 136 4.89 -21.32 -20.41
N LEU A 137 5.04 -22.54 -20.91
CA LEU A 137 3.95 -23.53 -20.97
C LEU A 137 3.50 -24.04 -19.59
N ASP A 138 4.39 -24.02 -18.60
CA ASP A 138 4.12 -24.39 -17.20
C ASP A 138 3.34 -23.30 -16.45
N VAL A 139 3.52 -22.03 -16.82
CA VAL A 139 2.83 -20.89 -16.18
C VAL A 139 1.47 -20.60 -16.81
N ALA A 140 1.29 -20.91 -18.10
CA ALA A 140 0.05 -20.62 -18.82
C ALA A 140 -1.22 -21.20 -18.15
N PRO A 141 -1.26 -22.47 -17.68
CA PRO A 141 -2.42 -23.01 -16.96
C PRO A 141 -2.75 -22.23 -15.69
N TYR A 142 -1.72 -21.81 -14.95
CA TYR A 142 -1.87 -21.06 -13.71
C TYR A 142 -2.52 -19.70 -13.94
N ILE A 143 -2.14 -18.99 -15.01
CA ILE A 143 -2.75 -17.70 -15.38
C ILE A 143 -4.24 -17.87 -15.70
N VAL A 144 -4.59 -18.94 -16.42
CA VAL A 144 -5.99 -19.24 -16.78
C VAL A 144 -6.80 -19.55 -15.53
N GLU A 145 -6.28 -20.40 -14.63
CA GLU A 145 -6.92 -20.72 -13.36
C GLU A 145 -7.15 -19.47 -12.51
N ALA A 146 -6.12 -18.66 -12.32
CA ALA A 146 -6.23 -17.42 -11.56
C ALA A 146 -7.29 -16.46 -12.14
N TYR A 147 -7.37 -16.33 -13.46
CA TYR A 147 -8.42 -15.53 -14.09
C TYR A 147 -9.82 -16.11 -13.88
N VAL A 148 -9.98 -17.43 -13.97
CA VAL A 148 -11.28 -18.09 -13.70
C VAL A 148 -11.71 -17.85 -12.26
N THR A 149 -10.80 -18.00 -11.30
CA THR A 149 -11.05 -17.73 -9.87
C THR A 149 -11.49 -16.29 -9.65
N LEU A 150 -10.72 -15.31 -10.16
CA LEU A 150 -11.08 -13.88 -10.09
C LEU A 150 -12.44 -13.59 -10.73
N ARG A 151 -12.78 -14.31 -11.81
CA ARG A 151 -14.06 -14.14 -12.51
C ARG A 151 -15.23 -14.76 -11.75
N MET A 152 -15.00 -15.86 -11.02
CA MET A 152 -15.99 -16.50 -10.16
C MET A 152 -16.28 -15.64 -8.92
N GLU A 153 -15.26 -15.06 -8.31
CA GLU A 153 -15.39 -14.11 -7.19
C GLU A 153 -16.15 -12.85 -7.58
N ASP A 154 -15.90 -12.34 -8.80
CA ASP A 154 -16.63 -11.21 -9.38
C ASP A 154 -18.08 -11.55 -9.78
N ARG A 155 -18.52 -12.82 -9.70
CA ARG A 155 -19.94 -13.11 -9.90
C ARG A 155 -20.71 -12.47 -8.74
N PRO A 156 -21.75 -11.67 -9.01
CA PRO A 156 -22.58 -11.14 -7.95
C PRO A 156 -23.16 -12.35 -7.21
N SER A 157 -22.70 -12.57 -5.98
CA SER A 157 -23.38 -13.47 -5.06
C SER A 157 -24.84 -13.05 -5.10
N SER A 158 -25.73 -14.01 -5.34
CA SER A 158 -27.17 -13.83 -5.43
C SER A 158 -27.72 -13.24 -4.12
N ARG A 159 -27.51 -11.95 -3.90
CA ARG A 159 -28.04 -11.13 -2.80
C ARG A 159 -28.76 -9.96 -3.44
N LYS A 160 -29.98 -10.30 -3.84
CA LYS A 160 -31.18 -9.47 -3.99
C LYS A 160 -30.97 -8.02 -3.52
N GLY A 161 -30.56 -7.16 -4.44
CA GLY A 161 -30.34 -5.75 -4.16
C GLY A 161 -29.75 -5.05 -5.38
N LYS A 162 -30.62 -4.56 -6.26
CA LYS A 162 -30.25 -3.71 -7.40
C LYS A 162 -29.40 -2.53 -6.90
N ARG A 163 -28.09 -2.61 -7.11
CA ARG A 163 -27.10 -1.50 -7.29
C ARG A 163 -25.65 -1.99 -7.46
N ALA A 164 -25.40 -3.28 -7.67
CA ALA A 164 -24.09 -3.86 -7.99
C ALA A 164 -23.72 -3.76 -9.50
N GLY A 165 -24.22 -2.74 -10.21
CA GLY A 165 -23.99 -2.56 -11.65
C GLY A 165 -22.77 -1.71 -11.99
N ASP A 166 -22.08 -1.17 -10.99
CA ASP A 166 -21.06 -0.13 -11.20
C ASP A 166 -19.63 -0.55 -10.87
N GLN A 167 -19.46 -1.72 -10.28
CA GLN A 167 -18.12 -2.25 -10.05
C GLN A 167 -17.61 -2.96 -11.29
N THR A 168 -16.35 -2.66 -11.60
CA THR A 168 -15.57 -3.12 -12.75
C THR A 168 -15.69 -4.63 -12.96
N VAL A 169 -16.70 -5.04 -13.72
CA VAL A 169 -16.95 -6.42 -14.11
C VAL A 169 -15.64 -7.00 -14.67
N MET A 170 -15.12 -8.10 -14.10
CA MET A 170 -13.94 -8.80 -14.63
C MET A 170 -14.15 -9.20 -16.10
N THR A 171 -13.71 -8.40 -17.06
CA THR A 171 -13.86 -8.75 -18.47
C THR A 171 -12.71 -9.62 -18.94
N ALA A 172 -12.84 -10.28 -20.09
CA ALA A 172 -11.73 -10.96 -20.74
C ALA A 172 -10.53 -10.02 -21.01
N ARG A 173 -10.74 -8.69 -21.04
CA ARG A 173 -9.66 -7.70 -21.10
C ARG A 173 -8.77 -7.73 -19.87
N GLN A 174 -9.31 -8.03 -18.68
CA GLN A 174 -8.54 -8.07 -17.44
C GLN A 174 -7.52 -9.20 -17.43
N LEU A 175 -7.80 -10.32 -18.09
CA LEU A 175 -6.79 -11.36 -18.33
C LEU A 175 -5.60 -10.80 -19.14
N LEU A 176 -5.87 -10.02 -20.18
CA LEU A 176 -4.82 -9.35 -20.95
C LEU A 176 -4.06 -8.31 -20.10
N SER A 177 -4.75 -7.62 -19.19
CA SER A 177 -4.15 -6.68 -18.24
C SER A 177 -3.18 -7.40 -17.30
N ILE A 178 -3.57 -8.53 -16.72
CA ILE A 178 -2.70 -9.37 -15.87
C ILE A 178 -1.47 -9.81 -16.67
N LEU A 179 -1.65 -10.35 -17.88
CA LEU A 179 -0.53 -10.76 -18.74
C LEU A 179 0.45 -9.63 -19.04
N ARG A 180 -0.06 -8.43 -19.36
CA ARG A 180 0.77 -7.25 -19.63
C ARG A 180 1.55 -6.80 -18.40
N LEU A 181 0.92 -6.84 -17.23
CA LEU A 181 1.57 -6.52 -15.95
C LEU A 181 2.67 -7.53 -15.62
N SER A 182 2.40 -8.83 -15.75
CA SER A 182 3.40 -9.87 -15.52
C SER A 182 4.59 -9.77 -16.48
N GLN A 183 4.35 -9.46 -17.77
CA GLN A 183 5.43 -9.17 -18.72
C GLN A 183 6.24 -7.93 -18.32
N ALA A 184 5.59 -6.88 -17.83
CA ALA A 184 6.28 -5.69 -17.35
C ALA A 184 7.15 -5.98 -16.12
N LEU A 185 6.69 -6.83 -15.20
CA LEU A 185 7.46 -7.28 -14.04
C LEU A 185 8.67 -8.12 -14.45
N ALA A 186 8.50 -9.08 -15.37
CA ALA A 186 9.60 -9.86 -15.94
C ALA A 186 10.66 -8.97 -16.63
N ARG A 187 10.23 -7.91 -17.34
CA ARG A 187 11.14 -6.89 -17.90
C ARG A 187 11.97 -6.18 -16.83
N LEU A 188 11.36 -5.83 -15.69
CA LEU A 188 12.08 -5.20 -14.58
C LEU A 188 13.13 -6.13 -13.95
N ARG A 189 12.92 -7.45 -14.01
CA ARG A 189 13.90 -8.47 -13.59
C ARG A 189 14.96 -8.78 -14.65
N PHE A 190 14.88 -8.19 -15.85
CA PHE A 190 15.68 -8.56 -17.02
C PHE A 190 15.57 -10.04 -17.40
N SER A 191 14.39 -10.63 -17.19
CA SER A 191 14.09 -12.03 -17.50
C SER A 191 13.48 -12.14 -18.91
N ASP A 192 13.81 -13.21 -19.62
CA ASP A 192 13.24 -13.52 -20.95
C ASP A 192 11.96 -14.37 -20.86
N PHE A 193 11.57 -14.77 -19.65
CA PHE A 193 10.33 -15.49 -19.38
C PHE A 193 9.59 -14.94 -18.16
N ILE A 194 8.27 -15.12 -18.17
CA ILE A 194 7.39 -14.78 -17.05
C ILE A 194 7.43 -15.90 -16.01
N ALA A 195 7.77 -15.56 -14.77
CA ALA A 195 7.74 -16.49 -13.65
C ALA A 195 6.37 -16.46 -12.95
N LYS A 196 6.04 -17.50 -12.18
CA LYS A 196 4.81 -17.55 -11.38
C LYS A 196 4.69 -16.34 -10.42
N GLU A 197 5.82 -15.92 -9.85
CA GLU A 197 5.90 -14.75 -8.96
C GLU A 197 5.44 -13.44 -9.64
N ASP A 198 5.71 -13.27 -10.93
CA ASP A 198 5.26 -12.09 -11.68
C ASP A 198 3.73 -12.11 -11.89
N VAL A 199 3.13 -13.30 -11.97
CA VAL A 199 1.68 -13.47 -12.08
C VAL A 199 1.01 -13.17 -10.76
N ASP A 200 1.55 -13.70 -9.66
CA ASP A 200 1.05 -13.45 -8.31
C ASP A 200 1.06 -11.96 -7.99
N GLU A 201 2.15 -11.27 -8.30
CA GLU A 201 2.26 -9.83 -8.06
C GLU A 201 1.31 -9.02 -8.94
N ALA A 202 1.12 -9.41 -10.21
CA ALA A 202 0.14 -8.77 -11.09
C ALA A 202 -1.31 -8.95 -10.59
N ILE A 203 -1.65 -10.14 -10.08
CA ILE A 203 -2.95 -10.41 -9.45
C ILE A 203 -3.11 -9.57 -8.19
N ARG A 204 -2.08 -9.53 -7.32
CA ARG A 204 -2.08 -8.73 -6.10
C ARG A 204 -2.32 -7.25 -6.41
N LEU A 205 -1.64 -6.69 -7.41
CA LEU A 205 -1.85 -5.30 -7.85
C LEU A 205 -3.27 -5.04 -8.37
N THR A 206 -3.80 -5.99 -9.15
CA THR A 206 -5.18 -5.92 -9.67
C THR A 206 -6.20 -5.96 -8.53
N HIS A 207 -5.99 -6.84 -7.55
CA HIS A 207 -6.83 -6.93 -6.36
C HIS A 207 -6.76 -5.66 -5.52
N MET A 208 -5.57 -5.12 -5.26
CA MET A 208 -5.40 -3.88 -4.47
C MET A 208 -6.04 -2.67 -5.15
N SER A 209 -5.93 -2.59 -6.48
CA SER A 209 -6.63 -1.60 -7.30
C SER A 209 -8.14 -1.66 -7.07
N LYS A 210 -8.74 -2.86 -7.07
CA LYS A 210 -10.17 -3.05 -6.77
C LYS A 210 -10.52 -2.85 -5.30
N ALA A 211 -9.65 -3.26 -4.38
CA ALA A 211 -9.89 -3.20 -2.94
C ALA A 211 -10.13 -1.77 -2.47
N THR A 212 -9.39 -0.79 -3.02
CA THR A 212 -9.63 0.64 -2.73
C THR A 212 -11.04 1.12 -3.11
N LEU A 213 -11.68 0.48 -4.09
CA LEU A 213 -13.08 0.74 -4.47
C LEU A 213 -14.05 -0.03 -3.57
N LEU A 214 -13.76 -1.31 -3.33
CA LEU A 214 -14.61 -2.23 -2.54
C LEU A 214 -14.70 -1.87 -1.06
N GLU A 215 -13.60 -1.46 -0.45
CA GLU A 215 -13.55 -1.10 0.98
C GLU A 215 -14.48 0.09 1.26
N GLU A 216 -14.55 1.05 0.34
CA GLU A 216 -15.45 2.19 0.43
C GLU A 216 -16.92 1.78 0.25
N GLU A 217 -17.20 0.83 -0.64
CA GLU A 217 -18.55 0.26 -0.74
C GLU A 217 -18.96 -0.54 0.50
N ARG A 218 -18.04 -1.31 1.09
CA ARG A 218 -18.26 -2.00 2.37
C ARG A 218 -18.52 -1.01 3.51
N LYS A 219 -17.75 0.07 3.60
CA LYS A 219 -18.00 1.16 4.57
C LYS A 219 -19.35 1.86 4.31
N ARG A 220 -19.81 1.92 3.06
CA ARG A 220 -21.12 2.46 2.67
C ARG A 220 -22.27 1.53 3.09
N SER A 221 -22.18 0.22 2.85
CA SER A 221 -23.22 -0.74 3.25
C SER A 221 -23.39 -0.76 4.77
N ARG A 222 -22.28 -0.76 5.53
CA ARG A 222 -22.30 -0.65 7.00
C ARG A 222 -23.00 0.61 7.51
N ARG A 223 -22.73 1.78 6.90
CA ARG A 223 -23.39 3.05 7.28
C ARG A 223 -24.89 3.09 6.94
N TYR A 224 -25.31 2.47 5.84
CA TYR A 224 -26.73 2.41 5.48
C TYR A 224 -27.53 1.41 6.33
N GLY A 225 -26.93 0.28 6.75
CA GLY A 225 -27.57 -0.67 7.66
C GLY A 225 -27.88 -0.07 9.03
N ARG A 226 -26.97 0.75 9.57
CA ARG A 226 -27.12 1.40 10.88
C ARG A 226 -28.28 2.41 10.97
N ASN A 227 -28.70 2.99 9.85
CA ASN A 227 -29.73 4.04 9.82
C ASN A 227 -31.17 3.49 9.73
N ASN A 228 -31.33 2.18 9.50
CA ASN A 228 -32.63 1.52 9.29
C ASN A 228 -33.12 0.66 10.49
N GLY A 229 -32.50 0.77 11.66
CA GLY A 229 -33.09 0.26 12.91
C GLY A 229 -33.09 -1.26 13.11
N ASP A 230 -32.53 -2.07 12.20
CA ASP A 230 -32.23 -3.49 12.46
C ASP A 230 -30.84 -3.61 13.08
N GLY A 231 -30.78 -3.28 14.37
CA GLY A 231 -29.58 -3.33 15.20
C GLY A 231 -29.27 -4.73 15.73
N ASP A 232 -29.06 -5.69 14.84
CA ASP A 232 -28.42 -6.98 15.16
C ASP A 232 -27.49 -7.37 14.01
N GLY A 233 -26.24 -6.92 14.09
CA GLY A 233 -25.24 -7.24 13.06
C GLY A 233 -23.90 -6.55 13.19
N GLU A 234 -23.55 -5.94 14.33
CA GLU A 234 -22.23 -5.32 14.52
C GLU A 234 -21.09 -6.35 14.68
N GLN A 235 -21.38 -7.65 14.92
CA GLN A 235 -20.35 -8.69 15.05
C GLN A 235 -20.07 -9.48 13.75
N GLY A 236 -21.03 -9.63 12.84
CA GLY A 236 -20.98 -10.67 11.81
C GLY A 236 -19.93 -10.51 10.70
N ASP A 237 -19.52 -9.29 10.35
CA ASP A 237 -18.65 -9.05 9.18
C ASP A 237 -17.15 -9.07 9.52
N ASP A 238 -16.75 -8.57 10.70
CA ASP A 238 -15.37 -8.74 11.20
C ASP A 238 -15.15 -10.16 11.72
N ASP A 239 -16.22 -10.87 12.11
CA ASP A 239 -16.21 -12.32 12.29
C ASP A 239 -15.92 -13.04 10.96
N ASP A 240 -16.50 -12.62 9.83
CA ASP A 240 -16.31 -13.28 8.52
C ASP A 240 -14.89 -13.11 7.96
N MET A 241 -14.29 -11.92 8.12
CA MET A 241 -12.90 -11.68 7.71
C MET A 241 -11.90 -12.47 8.55
N ASN A 242 -12.06 -12.46 9.87
CA ASN A 242 -11.22 -13.23 10.79
C ASN A 242 -11.43 -14.75 10.59
N ALA A 243 -12.66 -15.19 10.33
CA ALA A 243 -12.96 -16.60 10.01
C ALA A 243 -12.31 -17.03 8.70
N THR A 244 -12.25 -16.15 7.70
CA THR A 244 -11.57 -16.42 6.42
C THR A 244 -10.05 -16.56 6.62
N ILE A 245 -9.43 -15.66 7.39
CA ILE A 245 -8.00 -15.75 7.75
C ILE A 245 -7.74 -17.05 8.50
N LEU A 246 -8.53 -17.35 9.53
CA LEU A 246 -8.42 -18.59 10.31
C LEU A 246 -8.60 -19.84 9.44
N GLY A 247 -9.56 -19.82 8.50
CA GLY A 247 -9.79 -20.89 7.54
C GLY A 247 -8.55 -21.17 6.69
N HIS A 248 -7.93 -20.12 6.15
CA HIS A 248 -6.68 -20.27 5.38
C HIS A 248 -5.52 -20.83 6.20
N LEU A 249 -5.39 -20.40 7.47
CA LEU A 249 -4.39 -20.95 8.38
C LEU A 249 -4.66 -22.43 8.67
N ARG A 250 -5.94 -22.81 8.87
CA ARG A 250 -6.36 -24.18 9.15
C ARG A 250 -6.15 -25.11 7.95
N ASP A 251 -6.53 -24.67 6.76
CA ASP A 251 -6.33 -25.42 5.52
C ASP A 251 -4.83 -25.68 5.28
N TYR A 252 -3.99 -24.69 5.58
CA TYR A 252 -2.54 -24.81 5.45
C TYR A 252 -1.96 -25.81 6.46
N ALA A 253 -2.35 -25.71 7.73
CA ALA A 253 -1.96 -26.67 8.77
C ALA A 253 -2.39 -28.10 8.43
N GLN A 254 -3.62 -28.28 7.93
CA GLN A 254 -4.13 -29.58 7.50
C GLN A 254 -3.36 -30.15 6.30
N SER A 255 -3.00 -29.31 5.33
CA SER A 255 -2.22 -29.75 4.16
C SER A 255 -0.83 -30.27 4.51
N LEU A 256 -0.24 -29.76 5.60
CA LEU A 256 1.05 -30.16 6.13
C LEU A 256 0.94 -31.26 7.20
N GLY A 257 -0.26 -31.53 7.72
CA GLY A 257 -0.49 -32.47 8.81
C GLY A 257 0.08 -32.00 10.16
N VAL A 258 0.29 -30.70 10.35
CA VAL A 258 0.88 -30.12 11.56
C VAL A 258 -0.19 -29.37 12.37
N GLN A 259 -0.04 -29.35 13.70
CA GLN A 259 -0.94 -28.60 14.60
C GLN A 259 -0.38 -27.22 15.00
N SER A 260 0.87 -26.95 14.64
CA SER A 260 1.55 -25.68 14.88
C SER A 260 1.99 -25.04 13.57
N LEU A 261 1.97 -23.71 13.53
CA LEU A 261 2.45 -22.92 12.40
C LEU A 261 3.36 -21.79 12.90
N ASP A 262 4.44 -21.54 12.15
CA ASP A 262 5.31 -20.38 12.35
C ASP A 262 4.55 -19.09 11.97
N LEU A 263 4.55 -18.10 12.87
CA LEU A 263 3.87 -16.83 12.69
C LEU A 263 4.49 -15.98 11.57
N MET A 264 5.80 -16.12 11.33
CA MET A 264 6.45 -15.41 10.23
C MET A 264 5.95 -15.95 8.88
N LEU A 265 5.83 -17.27 8.77
CA LEU A 265 5.22 -17.94 7.63
C LEU A 265 3.74 -17.57 7.47
N CYS A 266 2.95 -17.60 8.55
CA CYS A 266 1.54 -17.18 8.53
C CYS A 266 1.39 -15.74 8.02
N THR A 267 2.24 -14.83 8.48
CA THR A 267 2.25 -13.43 8.02
C THR A 267 2.50 -13.34 6.53
N SER A 268 3.53 -14.03 6.02
CA SER A 268 3.83 -14.03 4.58
C SER A 268 2.69 -14.61 3.73
N MET A 269 2.04 -15.67 4.22
CA MET A 269 0.94 -16.34 3.53
C MET A 269 -0.32 -15.46 3.49
N VAL A 270 -0.68 -14.86 4.61
CA VAL A 270 -1.88 -14.02 4.74
C VAL A 270 -1.72 -12.73 3.93
N VAL A 271 -0.50 -12.16 3.90
CA VAL A 271 -0.16 -11.05 3.00
C VAL A 271 -0.23 -11.42 1.53
N ARG A 272 0.23 -12.61 1.14
CA ARG A 272 0.10 -13.11 -0.24
C ARG A 272 -1.37 -13.31 -0.64
N LYS A 273 -2.24 -13.65 0.31
CA LYS A 273 -3.70 -13.75 0.11
C LYS A 273 -4.43 -12.39 0.14
N GLY A 274 -3.70 -11.29 0.29
CA GLY A 274 -4.25 -9.93 0.16
C GLY A 274 -4.75 -9.30 1.47
N PHE A 275 -4.46 -9.92 2.62
CA PHE A 275 -4.74 -9.37 3.94
C PHE A 275 -3.52 -8.60 4.48
N THR A 276 -3.70 -7.73 5.47
CA THR A 276 -2.59 -7.01 6.11
C THR A 276 -2.04 -7.78 7.31
N SER A 277 -0.80 -7.49 7.71
CA SER A 277 -0.23 -8.05 8.95
C SER A 277 -1.02 -7.63 10.19
N ALA A 278 -1.55 -6.40 10.19
CA ALA A 278 -2.42 -5.91 11.27
C ALA A 278 -3.74 -6.71 11.37
N GLN A 279 -4.33 -7.09 10.23
CA GLN A 279 -5.54 -7.94 10.21
C GLN A 279 -5.27 -9.36 10.72
N LEU A 280 -4.08 -9.91 10.42
CA LEU A 280 -3.67 -11.19 10.99
C LEU A 280 -3.51 -11.10 12.51
N GLU A 281 -2.86 -10.06 13.00
CA GLU A 281 -2.66 -9.86 14.43
C GLU A 281 -3.98 -9.68 15.19
N GLU A 282 -4.91 -8.92 14.61
CA GLU A 282 -6.27 -8.77 15.14
C GLU A 282 -7.02 -10.11 15.16
N CYS A 283 -6.92 -10.90 14.09
CA CYS A 283 -7.49 -12.25 13.99
C CYS A 283 -6.94 -13.18 15.09
N LEU A 284 -5.62 -13.18 15.29
CA LEU A 284 -4.96 -14.02 16.29
C LEU A 284 -5.40 -13.64 17.70
N GLN A 285 -5.35 -12.35 18.04
CA GLN A 285 -5.78 -11.87 19.36
C GLN A 285 -7.25 -12.22 19.64
N LYS A 286 -8.11 -12.15 18.63
CA LYS A 286 -9.53 -12.49 18.75
C LYS A 286 -9.73 -13.98 19.05
N TYR A 287 -9.12 -14.87 18.28
CA TYR A 287 -9.30 -16.31 18.46
C TYR A 287 -8.50 -16.88 19.65
N GLU A 288 -7.46 -16.19 20.10
CA GLU A 288 -6.78 -16.45 21.36
C GLU A 288 -7.71 -16.18 22.56
N ARG A 289 -8.46 -15.06 22.55
CA ARG A 289 -9.45 -14.77 23.60
C ARG A 289 -10.59 -15.79 23.67
N VAL A 290 -10.97 -16.35 22.53
CA VAL A 290 -12.03 -17.39 22.44
C VAL A 290 -11.43 -18.81 22.60
N ASN A 291 -10.12 -18.92 22.84
CA ASN A 291 -9.39 -20.15 23.08
C ASN A 291 -9.50 -21.19 21.94
N VAL A 292 -9.61 -20.70 20.70
CA VAL A 292 -9.61 -21.53 19.47
C VAL A 292 -8.17 -21.77 18.98
N LEU A 293 -7.27 -20.84 19.27
CA LEU A 293 -5.83 -20.96 19.01
C LEU A 293 -5.05 -20.38 20.20
N GLN A 294 -3.79 -20.79 20.33
CA GLN A 294 -2.85 -20.22 21.29
C GLN A 294 -1.57 -19.81 20.57
N VAL A 295 -0.96 -18.72 21.03
CA VAL A 295 0.32 -18.23 20.54
C VAL A 295 1.36 -18.41 21.64
N ASN A 296 2.57 -18.85 21.28
CA ASN A 296 3.66 -19.00 22.26
C ASN A 296 4.03 -17.64 22.89
N GLU A 297 4.58 -17.63 24.10
CA GLU A 297 5.01 -16.43 24.83
C GLU A 297 6.00 -15.57 24.01
N ALA A 298 6.84 -16.21 23.18
CA ALA A 298 7.76 -15.53 22.26
C ALA A 298 7.10 -14.97 20.99
N ARG A 299 5.79 -15.21 20.78
CA ARG A 299 5.01 -14.89 19.57
C ARG A 299 5.66 -15.32 18.25
N THR A 300 6.35 -16.46 18.27
CA THR A 300 6.98 -17.06 17.09
C THR A 300 6.13 -18.15 16.44
N GLU A 301 5.31 -18.84 17.22
CA GLU A 301 4.49 -19.97 16.75
C GLU A 301 3.06 -19.88 17.28
N MET A 302 2.11 -20.35 16.48
CA MET A 302 0.70 -20.51 16.85
C MET A 302 0.29 -21.98 16.81
N PHE A 303 -0.62 -22.37 17.70
CA PHE A 303 -1.16 -23.73 17.84
C PHE A 303 -2.68 -23.67 17.79
N PHE A 304 -3.29 -24.61 17.09
CA PHE A 304 -4.76 -24.76 17.14
C PHE A 304 -5.15 -25.56 18.38
N VAL A 305 -6.08 -25.02 19.17
CA VAL A 305 -6.65 -25.74 20.31
C VAL A 305 -7.75 -26.66 19.76
N ASN A 306 -7.68 -27.96 20.11
CA ASN A 306 -8.66 -28.96 19.72
C ASN A 306 -10.01 -28.75 20.38
#